data_AF-A0A4Q6CEK9-F1
#
_entry.id   AF-A0A4Q6CEK9-F1
#
_cell.length_a   1.000
_cell.length_b   1.000
_cell.length_c   1.000
_cell.angle_alpha   90.00
_cell.angle_beta   90.00
_cell.angle_gamma   90.00
#
_symmetry.space_group_name_H-M   'P 1'
#
loop_
_entity.id
_entity.type
_entity.pdbx_description
1 polymer ?
#
loop_
_entity_poly.entity_id
_entity_poly.type
_entity_poly.pdbx_seq_one_letter_code
_entity_poly.pdbx_strand_id
1 'polypeptide(L)'
;MGEDLELLKAFLAESSEILSRMEMDVGYLRADPTDLNVVNSLFRGVHTIKGNSSFLDLTNVTALSHAAETLLDKSRQGELAASAALPEIMQQ
;
A
#
# COMPACT_ATOMS: atom_id res chain seq x y z
N MET A 1 13.88 19.87 -16.72
CA MET A 1 14.81 19.31 -15.71
C MET A 1 14.51 19.73 -14.28
N GLY A 2 13.81 20.84 -14.00
CA GLY A 2 13.41 21.20 -12.62
C GLY A 2 12.06 20.62 -12.18
N GLU A 3 11.07 20.55 -13.08
CA GLU A 3 9.70 20.12 -12.76
C GLU A 3 9.61 18.63 -12.38
N ASP A 4 10.32 17.76 -13.10
CA ASP A 4 10.34 16.30 -12.80
C ASP A 4 10.88 16.02 -11.40
N LEU A 5 11.86 16.81 -10.94
CA LEU A 5 12.43 16.67 -9.60
C LEU A 5 11.45 17.11 -8.51
N GLU A 6 10.67 18.16 -8.74
CA GLU A 6 9.64 18.61 -7.79
C GLU A 6 8.48 17.61 -7.71
N LEU A 7 8.06 17.04 -8.84
CA LEU A 7 7.07 15.95 -8.88
C LEU A 7 7.55 14.72 -8.11
N LEU A 8 8.82 14.33 -8.30
CA LEU A 8 9.40 13.21 -7.56
C LEU A 8 9.47 13.48 -6.05
N LYS A 9 9.84 14.71 -5.63
CA LYS A 9 9.84 15.09 -4.22
C LYS A 9 8.44 15.05 -3.60
N ALA A 10 7.44 15.57 -4.33
CA ALA A 10 6.06 15.53 -3.88
C ALA A 10 5.58 14.08 -3.71
N PHE A 11 5.87 13.22 -4.69
CA PHE A 11 5.58 11.79 -4.61
C PHE A 11 6.25 11.11 -3.41
N LEU A 12 7.54 11.38 -3.16
CA LEU A 12 8.25 10.80 -2.03
C LEU A 12 7.67 11.26 -0.68
N ALA A 13 7.30 12.54 -0.56
CA ALA A 13 6.69 13.08 0.65
C ALA A 13 5.33 12.44 0.92
N GLU A 14 4.44 12.41 -0.08
CA GLU A 14 3.11 11.80 0.04
C GLU A 14 3.20 10.29 0.31
N SER A 15 4.06 9.58 -0.42
CA SER A 15 4.26 8.14 -0.23
C SER A 15 4.77 7.83 1.17
N SER A 16 5.67 8.64 1.73
CA SER A 16 6.16 8.45 3.10
C SER A 16 5.05 8.61 4.13
N GLU A 17 4.15 9.57 3.91
CA GLU A 17 3.00 9.79 4.80
C GLU A 17 1.98 8.64 4.71
N ILE A 18 1.74 8.15 3.49
CA ILE A 18 0.89 6.97 3.25
C ILE A 18 1.49 5.73 3.92
N LEU A 19 2.79 5.47 3.73
CA LEU A 19 3.47 4.32 4.33
C LEU A 19 3.43 4.38 5.86
N SER A 20 3.62 5.57 6.46
CA SER A 20 3.52 5.74 7.92
C SER A 20 2.12 5.40 8.45
N ARG A 21 1.06 5.76 7.71
CA ARG A 21 -0.31 5.34 8.06
C ARG A 21 -0.50 3.83 7.90
N MET A 22 0.01 3.27 6.81
CA MET A 22 -0.10 1.84 6.54
C MET A 22 0.62 1.00 7.61
N GLU A 23 1.75 1.46 8.16
CA GLU A 23 2.41 0.79 9.28
C GLU A 23 1.49 0.67 10.51
N MET A 24 0.76 1.75 10.85
CA MET A 24 -0.22 1.72 11.94
C MET A 24 -1.37 0.75 11.62
N ASP A 25 -1.89 0.80 10.38
CA ASP A 25 -2.94 -0.10 9.92
C ASP A 25 -2.50 -1.57 9.98
N VAL A 26 -1.26 -1.89 9.61
CA VAL A 26 -0.70 -3.24 9.78
C VAL A 26 -0.68 -3.65 11.26
N GLY A 27 -0.37 -2.72 12.17
CA GLY A 27 -0.46 -2.94 13.61
C GLY A 27 -1.88 -3.29 14.07
N TYR A 28 -2.89 -2.56 13.60
CA TYR A 28 -4.30 -2.86 13.89
C TYR A 28 -4.74 -4.20 13.29
N LEU A 29 -4.30 -4.51 12.08
CA LEU A 29 -4.62 -5.77 11.41
C LEU A 29 -4.00 -6.98 12.14
N ARG A 30 -2.84 -6.83 12.79
CA ARG A 30 -2.28 -7.87 13.65
C ARG A 30 -3.14 -8.14 14.89
N ALA A 31 -3.77 -7.11 15.43
CA ALA A 31 -4.63 -7.22 16.60
C ALA A 31 -6.00 -7.81 16.26
N ASP A 32 -6.60 -7.36 15.16
CA ASP A 32 -7.83 -7.92 14.59
C ASP A 32 -7.66 -8.17 13.08
N PRO A 33 -7.30 -9.40 12.69
CA PRO A 33 -7.09 -9.74 11.29
C PRO A 33 -8.39 -9.87 10.48
N THR A 34 -9.56 -9.68 11.10
CA THR A 34 -10.86 -9.71 10.43
C THR A 34 -11.44 -8.32 10.17
N ASP A 35 -10.78 -7.25 10.63
CA ASP A 35 -11.24 -5.89 10.42
C ASP A 35 -11.05 -5.44 8.96
N LEU A 36 -12.11 -5.63 8.17
CA LEU A 36 -12.15 -5.21 6.77
C LEU A 36 -11.97 -3.70 6.59
N ASN A 37 -12.20 -2.86 7.60
CA ASN A 37 -11.96 -1.41 7.46
C ASN A 37 -10.46 -1.12 7.37
N VAL A 38 -9.66 -1.84 8.16
CA VAL A 38 -8.19 -1.75 8.14
C VAL A 38 -7.66 -2.28 6.81
N VAL A 39 -8.16 -3.43 6.33
CA VAL A 39 -7.77 -3.96 5.01
C VAL A 39 -8.12 -2.97 3.88
N ASN A 40 -9.30 -2.34 3.94
CA ASN A 40 -9.70 -1.33 2.96
C ASN A 40 -8.81 -0.07 3.04
N SER A 41 -8.32 0.30 4.22
CA SER A 41 -7.39 1.41 4.42
C SER A 41 -6.04 1.13 3.76
N LEU A 42 -5.46 -0.04 4.04
CA LEU A 42 -4.23 -0.52 3.40
C LEU A 42 -4.37 -0.56 1.88
N PHE A 43 -5.49 -1.08 1.37
CA PHE A 43 -5.76 -1.15 -0.07
C PHE A 43 -5.74 0.24 -0.71
N ARG A 44 -6.39 1.24 -0.09
CA ARG A 44 -6.39 2.62 -0.60
C ARG A 44 -4.99 3.22 -0.60
N GLY A 45 -4.20 3.00 0.45
CA GLY A 45 -2.82 3.50 0.53
C GLY A 45 -1.97 2.95 -0.63
N VAL A 46 -2.00 1.64 -0.84
CA VAL A 46 -1.29 0.99 -1.95
C VAL A 46 -1.80 1.47 -3.31
N HIS A 47 -3.11 1.61 -3.48
CA HIS A 47 -3.72 2.07 -4.73
C HIS A 47 -3.25 3.47 -5.13
N THR A 48 -3.18 4.39 -4.17
CA THR A 48 -2.66 5.75 -4.40
C THR A 48 -1.18 5.72 -4.79
N ILE A 49 -0.35 4.95 -4.07
CA ILE A 49 1.08 4.81 -4.41
C ILE A 49 1.27 4.26 -5.82
N LYS A 50 0.50 3.24 -6.21
CA LYS A 50 0.52 2.64 -7.56
C LYS A 50 0.15 3.66 -8.63
N GLY A 51 -0.92 4.42 -8.41
CA GLY A 51 -1.38 5.45 -9.34
C GLY A 51 -0.31 6.52 -9.57
N ASN A 52 0.24 7.05 -8.48
CA ASN A 52 1.25 8.11 -8.54
C ASN A 52 2.58 7.60 -9.11
N SER A 53 3.00 6.38 -8.77
CA SER A 53 4.22 5.78 -9.32
C SER A 53 4.09 5.46 -10.81
N SER A 54 2.90 5.07 -11.27
CA SER A 54 2.63 4.85 -12.70
C SER A 54 2.64 6.16 -13.47
N PHE A 55 2.15 7.26 -12.87
CA PHE A 55 2.19 8.59 -13.50
C PHE A 55 3.62 9.11 -13.67
N LEU A 56 4.54 8.74 -12.77
CA LEU A 56 5.95 9.12 -12.81
C LEU A 56 6.87 8.09 -13.50
N ASP A 57 6.30 7.11 -14.20
CA ASP A 57 7.03 6.02 -14.87
C ASP A 57 7.99 5.23 -13.94
N LEU A 58 7.70 5.17 -12.64
CA LEU A 58 8.48 4.44 -11.64
C LEU A 58 8.12 2.95 -11.67
N THR A 59 8.53 2.26 -12.75
CA THR A 59 8.08 0.90 -13.10
C THR A 59 8.20 -0.11 -11.95
N ASN A 60 9.30 -0.09 -11.20
CA ASN A 60 9.53 -1.02 -10.09
C ASN A 60 8.55 -0.77 -8.93
N VAL A 61 8.27 0.49 -8.61
CA VAL A 61 7.31 0.85 -7.55
C VAL A 61 5.89 0.50 -7.97
N THR A 62 5.55 0.73 -9.23
CA THR A 62 4.25 0.35 -9.79
C THR A 62 4.04 -1.16 -9.75
N ALA A 63 5.07 -1.95 -10.09
CA ALA A 63 4.97 -3.41 -10.04
C ALA A 63 4.80 -3.94 -8.61
N LEU A 64 5.58 -3.40 -7.66
CA LEU A 64 5.49 -3.80 -6.25
C LEU A 64 4.14 -3.43 -5.64
N SER A 65 3.69 -2.19 -5.82
CA SER A 65 2.40 -1.72 -5.30
C SER A 65 1.23 -2.48 -5.93
N HIS A 66 1.30 -2.86 -7.21
CA HIS A 66 0.28 -3.71 -7.82
C HIS A 66 0.21 -5.11 -7.20
N ALA A 67 1.37 -5.73 -6.89
CA ALA A 67 1.39 -7.02 -6.20
C ALA A 67 0.75 -6.92 -4.79
N ALA A 68 1.08 -5.87 -4.04
CA ALA A 68 0.47 -5.60 -2.74
C ALA A 68 -1.05 -5.35 -2.85
N GLU A 69 -1.48 -4.58 -3.86
CA GLU A 69 -2.91 -4.32 -4.12
C GLU A 69 -3.67 -5.61 -4.38
N THR A 70 -3.09 -6.51 -5.18
CA THR A 70 -3.68 -7.82 -5.51
C THR A 70 -3.85 -8.69 -4.26
N LEU A 71 -2.88 -8.68 -3.34
CA LEU A 71 -2.97 -9.44 -2.09
C LEU A 71 -4.09 -8.90 -1.19
N LEU A 72 -4.18 -7.57 -1.06
CA LEU A 72 -5.20 -6.90 -0.27
C LEU A 72 -6.60 -7.09 -0.88
N ASP A 73 -6.72 -7.09 -2.22
CA ASP A 73 -7.98 -7.33 -2.91
C ASP A 73 -8.54 -8.74 -2.65
N LYS A 74 -7.68 -9.77 -2.73
CA LYS A 74 -8.04 -11.14 -2.35
C LYS A 74 -8.49 -11.24 -0.89
N SER A 75 -7.87 -10.46 0.00
CA SER A 75 -8.30 -10.40 1.40
C SER A 75 -9.67 -9.77 1.57
N ARG A 76 -9.97 -8.67 0.84
CA ARG A 76 -11.29 -8.02 0.84
C ARG A 76 -12.40 -8.92 0.31
N GLN A 77 -12.07 -9.80 -0.64
CA GLN A 77 -13.00 -10.77 -1.22
C GLN A 77 -13.21 -12.01 -0.32
N GLY A 78 -12.49 -12.11 0.80
CA GLY A 78 -12.53 -13.26 1.69
C GLY A 78 -11.83 -14.51 1.12
N GLU A 79 -11.15 -14.39 -0.03
CA GLU A 79 -10.40 -15.47 -0.67
C GLU A 79 -9.08 -15.77 0.06
N LEU A 80 -8.54 -14.74 0.71
CA LEU A 80 -7.38 -14.85 1.57
C LEU A 80 -7.81 -14.38 2.96
N ALA A 81 -7.86 -15.31 3.92
CA ALA A 81 -7.91 -14.87 5.31
C ALA A 81 -6.73 -13.93 5.52
N ALA A 82 -6.98 -12.73 6.07
CA ALA A 82 -5.93 -11.85 6.58
C ALA A 82 -5.26 -12.48 7.82
N SER A 83 -5.05 -13.81 7.80
CA SER A 83 -4.20 -14.55 8.71
C SER A 83 -2.87 -13.82 8.91
N ALA A 84 -2.18 -14.15 10.00
CA ALA A 84 -0.93 -13.52 10.43
C ALA A 84 0.07 -13.20 9.29
N ALA A 85 0.09 -14.03 8.24
CA ALA A 85 0.91 -13.84 7.04
C ALA A 85 0.74 -12.50 6.32
N LEU A 86 -0.45 -11.91 6.25
CA LEU A 86 -0.67 -10.70 5.45
C LEU A 86 0.02 -9.46 6.06
N PRO A 87 -0.12 -9.19 7.38
CA PRO A 87 0.74 -8.24 8.09
C PRO A 87 2.25 -8.47 7.97
N GLU A 88 2.69 -9.73 7.87
CA GLU A 88 4.10 -10.08 7.75
C GLU A 88 4.65 -9.82 6.35
N ILE A 89 3.86 -10.13 5.31
CA ILE A 89 4.21 -9.85 3.91
C ILE A 89 4.25 -8.33 3.64
N MET A 90 3.34 -7.57 4.25
CA MET A 90 3.29 -6.10 4.08
C MET A 90 4.48 -5.37 4.75
N GLN A 91 5.29 -6.05 5.57
CA GLN A 91 6.47 -5.48 6.23
C GLN A 91 7.81 -5.94 5.64
N GLN A 92 7.80 -6.75 4.59
CA GLN A 92 9.00 -7.14 3.83
C GLN A 92 9.31 -6.14 2.72
#